data_AF-A0A7C4VAU4-F1
#
_entry.id   AF-A0A7C4VAU4-F1
#
_cell.length_a   1.000
_cell.length_b   1.000
_cell.length_c   1.000
_cell.angle_alpha   90.00
_cell.angle_beta   90.00
_cell.angle_gamma   90.00
#
_symmetry.space_group_name_H-M   'P 1'
#
loop_
_entity.id
_entity.type
_entity.pdbx_description
1 polymer ?
#
loop_
_entity_poly.entity_id
_entity_poly.type
_entity_poly.pdbx_seq_one_letter_code
_entity_poly.pdbx_strand_id
1 'polypeptide(L)'
;MSEQIKQQQPVNKWIQTIFWPISVLPSFQHIPKHSTGDYVGRTSPLLGTAFAFWIVAIGAVVMALIANGVLSQWSWRGIETALSVTVLFVIVLYIAGFWMFANREEDYPN
;
A
#
# COMPACT_ATOMS: atom_id res chain seq x y z
N MET A 1 -16.19 7.50 35.85
CA MET A 1 -14.85 7.04 35.42
C MET A 1 -14.78 7.25 33.92
N SER A 2 -14.69 8.53 33.57
CA SER A 2 -15.16 9.15 32.33
C SER A 2 -14.02 9.90 31.61
N GLU A 3 -12.78 9.49 31.90
CA GLU A 3 -11.54 10.15 31.45
C GLU A 3 -10.72 9.33 30.45
N GLN A 4 -11.26 8.24 29.90
CA GLN A 4 -10.57 7.45 28.87
C GLN A 4 -10.87 7.95 27.44
N ILE A 5 -11.63 9.03 27.29
CA ILE A 5 -11.86 9.71 26.00
C ILE A 5 -10.84 10.84 25.88
N LYS A 6 -10.12 10.89 24.75
CA LYS A 6 -9.29 12.03 24.23
C LYS A 6 -7.75 11.92 24.26
N GLN A 7 -7.15 10.76 24.04
CA GLN A 7 -5.76 10.72 23.53
C GLN A 7 -5.53 9.68 22.44
N GLN A 8 -6.54 9.41 21.58
CA GLN A 8 -6.22 8.99 20.22
C GLN A 8 -5.60 10.21 19.54
N GLN A 9 -4.27 10.29 19.57
CA GLN A 9 -3.52 11.34 18.92
C GLN A 9 -4.02 11.49 17.47
N PRO A 10 -4.20 12.71 16.95
CA PRO A 10 -4.43 12.88 15.53
C PRO A 10 -3.16 12.38 14.84
N VAL A 11 -3.15 11.10 14.45
CA VAL A 11 -2.08 10.56 13.62
C VAL A 11 -2.12 11.44 12.39
N ASN A 12 -1.10 12.27 12.25
CA ASN A 12 -1.05 13.34 11.27
C ASN A 12 -1.40 12.71 9.90
N LYS A 13 -2.45 13.22 9.24
CA LYS A 13 -2.94 12.71 7.95
C LYS A 13 -1.80 12.52 6.96
N TRP A 14 -0.77 13.37 7.04
CA TRP A 14 0.47 13.26 6.27
C TRP A 14 1.25 11.97 6.52
N ILE A 15 1.39 11.54 7.78
CA ILE A 15 2.06 10.28 8.13
C ILE A 15 1.26 9.11 7.57
N GLN A 16 -0.07 9.11 7.73
CA GLN A 16 -0.91 8.04 7.16
C GLN A 16 -0.84 7.99 5.63
N THR A 17 -0.73 9.16 4.98
CA THR A 17 -0.63 9.25 3.52
C THR A 17 0.73 8.77 3.01
N ILE A 18 1.82 9.08 3.72
CA ILE A 18 3.16 8.55 3.39
C ILE A 18 3.19 7.02 3.56
N PHE A 19 2.59 6.53 4.64
CA PHE A 19 2.48 5.10 4.94
C PHE A 19 1.19 4.47 4.40
N TRP A 20 0.61 5.02 3.32
CA TRP A 20 -0.65 4.56 2.74
C TRP A 20 -0.72 3.04 2.47
N PRO A 21 0.36 2.34 2.03
CA PRO A 21 0.29 0.90 1.76
C PRO A 21 -0.01 0.08 3.02
N ILE A 22 0.27 0.65 4.20
CA ILE A 22 -0.01 0.07 5.52
C ILE A 22 -1.31 0.65 6.08
N SER A 23 -1.50 1.97 5.97
CA SER A 23 -2.63 2.70 6.55
C SER A 23 -3.99 2.36 5.92
N VAL A 24 -4.00 1.66 4.78
CA VAL A 24 -5.22 1.14 4.15
C VAL A 24 -5.70 -0.19 4.76
N LEU A 25 -4.86 -0.93 5.50
CA LEU A 25 -5.24 -2.24 6.06
C LEU A 25 -6.46 -2.18 7.00
N PRO A 26 -6.62 -1.18 7.89
CA PRO A 26 -7.81 -1.05 8.72
C PRO A 26 -9.11 -0.93 7.92
N SER A 27 -9.06 -0.47 6.67
CA SER A 27 -10.23 -0.40 5.79
C SER A 27 -10.81 -1.79 5.49
N PHE A 28 -10.03 -2.88 5.53
CA PHE A 28 -10.55 -4.25 5.37
C PHE A 28 -11.54 -4.65 6.46
N GLN A 29 -11.32 -4.20 7.70
CA GLN A 29 -12.17 -4.55 8.84
C GLN A 29 -13.55 -3.85 8.79
N HIS A 30 -13.69 -2.85 7.92
CA HIS A 30 -14.91 -2.05 7.76
C HIS A 30 -15.72 -2.43 6.50
N ILE A 31 -15.15 -3.21 5.58
CA ILE A 31 -15.86 -3.75 4.41
C ILE A 31 -17.14 -4.52 4.82
N PRO A 32 -17.14 -5.38 5.86
CA PRO A 32 -18.36 -6.10 6.27
C PRO A 32 -19.42 -5.19 6.91
N LYS A 33 -19.00 -4.04 7.47
CA LYS A 33 -19.88 -3.12 8.22
C LYS A 33 -20.66 -2.17 7.31
N HIS A 34 -20.18 -1.92 6.09
CA HIS A 34 -20.82 -1.07 5.10
C HIS A 34 -21.00 -1.84 3.79
N SER A 35 -22.00 -2.72 3.74
CA SER A 35 -22.37 -3.46 2.51
C SER A 35 -23.09 -2.60 1.47
N THR A 36 -23.32 -1.31 1.74
CA THR A 36 -23.92 -0.37 0.81
C THR A 36 -22.91 -0.05 -0.31
N GLY A 37 -23.23 -0.45 -1.54
CA GLY A 37 -22.28 -0.67 -2.65
C GLY A 37 -21.30 0.45 -3.02
N ASP A 38 -21.52 1.69 -2.60
CA ASP A 38 -20.63 2.83 -2.92
C ASP A 38 -19.30 2.81 -2.16
N TYR A 39 -19.29 2.35 -0.90
CA TYR A 39 -18.06 2.30 -0.10
C TYR A 39 -17.06 1.26 -0.64
N VAL A 40 -17.59 0.11 -1.07
CA VAL A 40 -16.81 -0.95 -1.72
C VAL A 40 -16.30 -0.49 -3.08
N GLY A 41 -17.13 0.21 -3.87
CA GLY A 41 -16.75 0.75 -5.18
C GLY A 41 -15.59 1.75 -5.13
N ARG A 42 -15.51 2.58 -4.07
CA ARG A 42 -14.44 3.57 -3.88
C ARG A 42 -13.19 3.01 -3.17
N THR A 43 -13.38 2.06 -2.26
CA THR A 43 -12.27 1.51 -1.45
C THR A 43 -11.56 0.35 -2.16
N SER A 44 -12.26 -0.39 -3.03
CA SER A 44 -11.68 -1.55 -3.74
C SER A 44 -10.50 -1.23 -4.67
N PRO A 45 -10.48 -0.12 -5.45
CA PRO A 45 -9.31 0.22 -6.27
C PRO A 45 -8.08 0.56 -5.43
N LEU A 46 -8.28 1.24 -4.29
CA LEU A 46 -7.20 1.58 -3.35
C LEU A 46 -6.62 0.31 -2.70
N LEU A 47 -7.48 -0.61 -2.25
CA LEU A 47 -7.05 -1.91 -1.69
C LEU A 47 -6.34 -2.77 -2.74
N GLY A 48 -6.87 -2.81 -3.96
CA GLY A 48 -6.23 -3.51 -5.09
C GLY A 48 -4.83 -2.96 -5.39
N THR A 49 -4.69 -1.63 -5.39
CA THR A 49 -3.39 -0.97 -5.59
C THR A 49 -2.43 -1.25 -4.45
N ALA A 50 -2.91 -1.30 -3.20
CA ALA A 50 -2.09 -1.65 -2.05
C ALA A 50 -1.55 -3.09 -2.13
N PHE A 51 -2.39 -4.05 -2.51
CA PHE A 51 -1.95 -5.43 -2.71
C PHE A 51 -0.97 -5.56 -3.88
N ALA A 52 -1.28 -4.94 -5.01
CA ALA A 52 -0.38 -4.92 -6.16
C ALA A 52 0.99 -4.32 -5.77
N PHE A 53 1.00 -3.22 -5.02
CA PHE A 53 2.23 -2.60 -4.52
C PHE A 53 3.05 -3.59 -3.68
N TRP A 54 2.45 -4.26 -2.70
CA TRP A 54 3.18 -5.20 -1.85
C TRP A 54 3.73 -6.40 -2.61
N ILE A 55 2.94 -6.99 -3.51
CA ILE A 55 3.37 -8.13 -4.33
C ILE A 55 4.58 -7.74 -5.19
N VAL A 56 4.50 -6.59 -5.88
CA VAL A 56 5.57 -6.12 -6.75
C VAL A 56 6.80 -5.69 -5.94
N ALA A 57 6.61 -5.05 -4.79
CA ALA A 57 7.70 -4.65 -3.90
C ALA A 57 8.48 -5.86 -3.35
N ILE A 58 7.77 -6.89 -2.88
CA ILE A 58 8.39 -8.15 -2.45
C ILE A 58 9.12 -8.81 -3.62
N GLY A 59 8.50 -8.85 -4.80
CA GLY A 59 9.14 -9.35 -6.03
C GLY A 59 10.44 -8.61 -6.36
N ALA A 60 10.46 -7.28 -6.25
CA ALA A 60 11.65 -6.46 -6.46
C ALA A 60 12.76 -6.79 -5.45
N VAL A 61 12.43 -6.96 -4.16
CA VAL A 61 13.39 -7.35 -3.12
C VAL A 61 14.00 -8.73 -3.44
N VAL A 62 13.17 -9.71 -3.78
CA VAL A 62 13.64 -11.05 -4.14
C VAL A 62 14.56 -11.00 -5.37
N MET A 63 14.16 -10.28 -6.43
CA MET A 63 15.00 -10.12 -7.62
C MET A 63 16.31 -9.40 -7.32
N ALA A 64 16.31 -8.39 -6.46
CA ALA A 64 17.53 -7.70 -6.03
C ALA A 64 18.47 -8.64 -5.26
N LEU A 65 17.94 -9.49 -4.38
CA LEU A 65 18.73 -10.50 -3.67
C LEU A 65 19.32 -11.55 -4.63
N ILE A 66 18.59 -11.94 -5.67
CA ILE A 66 19.10 -12.83 -6.73
C ILE A 66 20.20 -12.12 -7.54
N ALA A 67 19.98 -10.87 -7.96
CA ALA A 67 20.93 -10.08 -8.75
C ALA A 67 22.27 -9.87 -8.03
N ASN A 68 22.22 -9.66 -6.72
CA ASN A 68 23.41 -9.51 -5.87
C ASN A 68 24.08 -10.84 -5.49
N GLY A 69 23.63 -11.97 -6.05
CA GLY A 69 24.21 -13.29 -5.80
C GLY A 69 23.90 -13.88 -4.42
N VAL A 70 23.02 -13.25 -3.64
CA VAL A 70 22.62 -13.73 -2.30
C VAL A 70 21.76 -14.99 -2.40
N LEU A 71 20.89 -15.06 -3.41
CA LEU A 71 19.93 -16.16 -3.60
C LEU A 71 20.22 -17.07 -4.82
N SER A 72 21.18 -16.74 -5.69
CA SER A 72 21.48 -17.54 -6.89
C SER A 72 22.94 -17.41 -7.32
N GLN A 73 23.56 -18.54 -7.65
CA GLN A 73 24.88 -18.60 -8.31
C GLN A 73 24.76 -18.54 -9.85
N TRP A 74 23.54 -18.56 -10.39
CA TRP A 74 23.26 -18.50 -11.82
C TRP A 74 22.90 -17.07 -12.24
N SER A 75 23.76 -16.45 -13.04
CA SER A 75 23.54 -15.12 -13.62
C SER A 75 22.62 -15.21 -14.84
N TRP A 76 21.33 -14.98 -14.61
CA TRP A 76 20.40 -14.77 -15.72
C TRP A 76 20.59 -13.35 -16.24
N ARG A 77 21.06 -13.21 -17.48
CA ARG A 77 21.27 -11.93 -18.18
C ARG A 77 20.03 -11.01 -18.22
N GLY A 78 18.84 -11.50 -17.91
CA GLY A 78 17.60 -10.71 -17.87
C GLY A 78 17.19 -10.16 -16.49
N ILE A 79 17.88 -10.54 -15.41
CA ILE A 79 17.47 -10.14 -14.05
C ILE A 79 17.56 -8.64 -13.84
N GLU A 80 18.60 -7.98 -14.34
CA GLU A 80 18.78 -6.53 -14.15
C GLU A 80 17.67 -5.73 -14.83
N THR A 81 17.29 -6.14 -16.05
CA THR A 81 16.17 -5.54 -16.78
C THR A 81 14.85 -5.79 -16.07
N ALA A 82 14.60 -7.04 -15.64
CA ALA A 82 13.39 -7.39 -14.89
C ALA A 82 13.29 -6.62 -13.56
N LEU A 83 14.40 -6.46 -12.85
CA LEU A 83 14.48 -5.67 -11.62
C LEU A 83 14.15 -4.20 -11.90
N SER A 84 14.76 -3.61 -12.94
CA SER A 84 14.52 -2.21 -13.32
C SER A 84 13.04 -1.96 -13.65
N VAL A 85 12.42 -2.84 -14.43
CA VAL A 85 11.00 -2.76 -14.76
C VAL A 85 10.14 -2.94 -13.50
N THR A 86 10.46 -3.93 -12.65
CA THR A 86 9.71 -4.19 -11.42
C THR A 86 9.77 -2.98 -10.48
N VAL A 87 10.94 -2.37 -10.30
CA VAL A 87 11.11 -1.16 -9.50
C VAL A 87 10.31 0.01 -10.08
N LEU A 88 10.29 0.18 -11.40
CA LEU A 88 9.44 1.18 -12.05
C LEU A 88 7.97 0.97 -11.70
N PHE A 89 7.48 -0.27 -11.73
CA PHE A 89 6.11 -0.59 -11.30
C PHE A 89 5.87 -0.29 -9.82
N VAL A 90 6.82 -0.57 -8.92
CA VAL A 90 6.71 -0.18 -7.50
C VAL A 90 6.51 1.33 -7.37
N ILE A 91 7.32 2.13 -8.08
CA ILE A 91 7.24 3.59 -8.04
C ILE A 91 5.87 4.08 -8.56
N VAL A 92 5.43 3.57 -9.70
CA VAL A 92 4.14 3.96 -10.31
C VAL A 92 2.97 3.60 -9.38
N LEU A 93 2.96 2.38 -8.82
CA LEU A 93 1.93 1.94 -7.88
C LEU A 93 1.96 2.76 -6.59
N TYR A 94 3.15 3.13 -6.11
CA TYR A 94 3.29 3.98 -4.93
C TYR A 94 2.67 5.36 -5.17
N ILE A 95 2.98 6.01 -6.29
CA ILE A 95 2.44 7.33 -6.65
C ILE A 95 0.92 7.25 -6.86
N ALA A 96 0.44 6.25 -7.59
CA ALA A 96 -0.99 6.06 -7.85
C ALA A 96 -1.77 5.85 -6.54
N GLY A 97 -1.29 4.96 -5.67
CA GLY A 97 -1.92 4.71 -4.37
C GLY A 97 -1.83 5.89 -3.41
N PHE A 98 -0.69 6.60 -3.40
CA PHE A 98 -0.53 7.85 -2.64
C PHE A 98 -1.56 8.89 -3.08
N TRP A 99 -1.73 9.08 -4.39
CA TRP A 99 -2.70 10.02 -4.94
C TRP A 99 -4.15 9.62 -4.62
N MET A 100 -4.49 8.33 -4.75
CA MET A 100 -5.81 7.82 -4.38
C MET A 100 -6.10 7.97 -2.88
N PHE A 101 -5.10 7.71 -2.03
CA PHE A 101 -5.23 7.84 -0.58
C PHE A 101 -5.32 9.30 -0.15
N ALA A 102 -4.52 10.19 -0.74
CA ALA A 102 -4.51 11.61 -0.42
C ALA A 102 -5.83 12.30 -0.80
N ASN A 103 -6.42 11.92 -1.93
CA ASN A 103 -7.68 12.47 -2.43
C ASN A 103 -8.92 11.74 -1.91
N ARG A 104 -8.76 10.74 -1.02
CA ARG A 104 -9.93 10.10 -0.40
C ARG A 104 -10.61 11.13 0.50
N GLU A 105 -11.86 11.43 0.20
CA GLU A 105 -12.74 12.10 1.14
C GLU A 105 -13.06 11.07 2.22
N GLU A 106 -12.46 11.25 3.40
CA GLU A 106 -12.84 10.48 4.57
C GLU A 106 -14.20 11.00 5.03
N ASP A 107 -15.29 10.37 4.55
CA ASP A 107 -16.67 10.59 5.03
C ASP A 107 -16.89 10.15 6.50
N TYR A 108 -15.82 10.07 7.30
CA TYR A 108 -15.89 9.76 8.73
C TYR A 108 -15.33 10.93 9.55
N PRO A 109 -16.20 11.73 10.19
CA PRO A 109 -15.77 12.66 11.22
C PRO A 109 -15.20 11.87 12.41
N ASN A 110 -13.99 12.25 12.82
CA ASN A 110 -13.31 11.80 14.03
C ASN A 110 -14.16 12.06 15.29
#